data_AF-A0A1H7VYB2-F1
#
_entry.id   AF-A0A1H7VYB2-F1
#
_cell.length_a   1.000
_cell.length_b   1.000
_cell.length_c   1.000
_cell.angle_alpha   90.00
_cell.angle_beta   90.00
_cell.angle_gamma   90.00
#
_symmetry.space_group_name_H-M   'P 1'
#
loop_
_entity.id
_entity.type
_entity.pdbx_description
1 polymer ?
#
loop_
_entity_poly.entity_id
_entity_poly.type
_entity_poly.pdbx_seq_one_letter_code
_entity_poly.pdbx_strand_id
1 'polypeptide(L)'
;MRIVLISIAALASLLGIIMAILPFGTIGVLPGIVALLAGFGAFYISKKKQKPQKLSLMFLTIGVLIIVASGSKSLWVKDEIAVDTEFQQKEEQSKEEAIEELKEIESELEEIEGDLEEIESE
;
A
#
# COMPACT_ATOMS: atom_id res chain seq x y z
N MET A 1 15.10 15.59 29.93
CA MET A 1 15.43 15.07 28.58
C MET A 1 15.33 13.55 28.47
N ARG A 2 16.04 12.72 29.28
CA ARG A 2 15.92 11.24 29.21
C ARG A 2 14.47 10.72 29.30
N ILE A 3 13.69 11.19 30.27
CA ILE A 3 12.32 10.71 30.51
C ILE A 3 11.42 11.05 29.31
N VAL A 4 11.56 12.25 28.75
CA VAL A 4 10.82 12.68 27.55
C VAL A 4 11.12 11.76 26.36
N LEU A 5 12.38 11.42 26.11
CA LEU A 5 12.75 10.49 25.03
C LEU A 5 12.20 9.08 25.26
N ILE A 6 12.19 8.61 26.51
CA ILE A 6 11.60 7.30 26.85
C ILE A 6 10.08 7.33 26.64
N SER A 7 9.40 8.41 27.01
CA SER A 7 7.95 8.57 26.77
C SER A 7 7.62 8.59 25.28
N ILE A 8 8.41 9.29 24.46
CA ILE A 8 8.26 9.30 23.00
C ILE A 8 8.51 7.90 22.43
N ALA A 9 9.59 7.23 22.85
CA ALA A 9 9.88 5.87 22.42
C ALA A 9 8.77 4.89 22.79
N ALA A 10 8.21 5.00 24.00
CA ALA A 10 7.10 4.15 24.44
C ALA A 10 5.83 4.36 23.62
N LEU A 11 5.44 5.61 23.37
CA LEU A 11 4.28 5.93 22.54
C LEU A 11 4.48 5.46 21.09
N ALA A 12 5.66 5.72 20.51
CA ALA A 12 6.00 5.27 19.17
C ALA A 12 6.02 3.74 19.06
N SER A 13 6.58 3.03 20.05
CA SER A 13 6.54 1.56 20.08
C SER A 13 5.12 1.03 20.16
N LEU A 14 4.25 1.65 20.96
CA LEU A 14 2.85 1.23 21.06
C LEU A 14 2.14 1.36 19.70
N LEU A 15 2.28 2.52 19.05
CA LEU A 15 1.73 2.76 17.72
C LEU A 15 2.31 1.80 16.69
N GLY A 16 3.61 1.55 16.72
CA GLY A 16 4.29 0.64 15.81
C GLY A 16 3.82 -0.81 15.96
N ILE A 17 3.56 -1.28 17.19
CA ILE A 17 2.98 -2.60 17.43
C ILE A 17 1.57 -2.69 16.84
N ILE A 18 0.72 -1.69 17.10
CA ILE A 18 -0.64 -1.65 16.56
C ILE A 18 -0.60 -1.69 15.02
N MET A 19 0.28 -0.90 14.40
CA MET A 19 0.43 -0.85 12.95
C MET A 19 1.05 -2.11 12.34
N ALA A 20 1.95 -2.80 13.06
CA ALA A 20 2.54 -4.05 12.59
C ALA A 20 1.54 -5.22 12.61
N ILE A 21 0.64 -5.22 13.61
CA ILE A 21 -0.43 -6.23 13.74
C ILE A 21 -1.51 -6.00 12.67
N LEU A 22 -1.93 -4.76 12.44
CA LEU A 22 -2.92 -4.45 11.41
C LEU A 22 -2.35 -4.68 10.00
N PRO A 23 -3.20 -4.99 8.99
CA PRO A 23 -2.80 -5.18 7.60
C PRO A 23 -2.54 -3.83 6.91
N PHE A 24 -1.89 -2.88 7.57
CA PHE A 24 -1.51 -1.58 7.00
C PHE A 24 -0.20 -1.64 6.19
N GLY A 25 0.23 -2.83 5.78
CA GLY A 25 1.49 -3.04 5.06
C GLY A 25 2.70 -2.55 5.85
N THR A 26 3.50 -1.67 5.24
CA THR A 26 4.77 -1.15 5.76
C THR A 26 4.65 0.09 6.63
N ILE A 27 3.44 0.63 6.86
CA ILE A 27 3.27 1.89 7.59
C ILE A 27 3.82 1.80 9.03
N GLY A 28 3.85 0.60 9.64
CA GLY A 28 4.46 0.35 10.94
C GLY A 28 5.98 0.61 11.04
N VAL A 29 6.69 0.71 9.90
CA VAL A 29 8.11 1.05 9.86
C VAL A 29 8.37 2.47 10.38
N LEU A 30 7.48 3.41 10.08
CA LEU A 30 7.60 4.83 10.44
C LEU A 30 7.66 5.05 11.97
N PRO A 31 6.68 4.59 12.78
CA PRO A 31 6.78 4.64 14.23
C PRO A 31 7.93 3.77 14.78
N GLY A 32 8.32 2.68 14.08
CA GLY A 32 9.50 1.87 14.42
C GLY A 32 10.81 2.66 14.36
N ILE A 33 11.03 3.45 13.31
CA ILE A 33 12.21 4.32 13.15
C ILE A 33 12.24 5.40 14.23
N VAL A 34 11.10 6.02 14.51
CA VAL A 34 10.98 7.03 15.58
C VAL A 34 11.34 6.44 16.94
N ALA A 35 10.84 5.23 17.24
CA ALA A 35 11.17 4.52 18.47
C ALA A 35 12.67 4.19 18.56
N LEU A 36 13.30 3.82 17.44
CA LEU A 36 14.73 3.57 17.37
C LEU A 36 15.57 4.82 17.66
N LEU A 37 15.26 5.94 16.99
CA LEU A 37 16.00 7.19 17.17
C LEU A 37 15.83 7.73 18.60
N ALA A 38 14.62 7.70 19.14
CA ALA A 38 14.34 8.13 20.51
C ALA A 38 15.00 7.20 21.54
N GLY A 39 14.95 5.88 21.34
CA GLY A 39 15.60 4.87 22.18
C GLY A 39 17.12 4.98 22.18
N PHE A 40 17.72 5.25 21.03
CA PHE A 40 19.16 5.50 20.88
C PHE A 40 19.59 6.80 21.57
N GLY A 41 18.83 7.89 21.38
CA GLY A 41 19.08 9.15 22.08
C GLY A 41 18.97 9.02 23.60
N ALA A 42 17.97 8.28 24.09
CA ALA A 42 17.81 7.98 25.50
C ALA A 42 18.98 7.14 26.05
N PHE A 43 19.52 6.21 25.24
CA PHE A 43 20.63 5.34 25.63
C PHE A 43 21.93 6.15 25.79
N TYR A 44 22.21 7.04 24.84
CA TYR A 44 23.37 7.92 24.89
C TYR A 44 23.35 8.83 26.14
N ILE A 45 22.19 9.42 26.45
CA ILE A 45 22.02 10.24 27.67
C ILE A 45 22.14 9.40 28.94
N SER A 46 21.61 8.16 28.96
CA SER A 46 21.75 7.25 30.10
C SER A 46 23.21 6.88 30.35
N LYS A 47 23.99 6.61 29.29
CA LYS A 47 25.44 6.33 29.39
C LYS A 47 26.19 7.51 29.99
N LYS A 48 25.91 8.73 29.53
CA LYS A 48 26.54 9.96 30.05
C LYS A 48 26.24 10.24 31.52
N LYS A 49 25.08 9.80 32.01
CA LYS A 49 24.61 10.04 33.40
C LYS A 49 24.80 8.84 34.34
N GLN A 50 25.55 7.81 33.95
CA GLN A 50 25.71 6.53 34.68
C GLN A 50 24.38 5.95 35.20
N LYS A 51 23.29 6.15 34.44
CA LYS A 51 21.95 5.66 34.81
C LYS A 51 21.70 4.29 34.18
N PRO A 52 20.84 3.45 34.79
CA PRO A 52 20.52 2.14 34.24
C PRO A 52 20.04 2.25 32.79
N GLN A 53 20.70 1.47 31.93
CA GLN A 53 20.50 1.48 30.48
C GLN A 53 19.44 0.48 30.01
N LYS A 54 19.06 -0.48 30.87
CA LYS A 54 18.15 -1.60 30.56
C LYS A 54 16.86 -1.15 29.87
N LEU A 55 16.20 -0.12 30.42
CA LEU A 55 14.96 0.44 29.88
C LEU A 55 15.14 1.06 28.48
N SER A 56 16.26 1.74 28.25
CA SER A 56 16.52 2.37 26.95
C SER A 56 16.89 1.34 25.88
N LEU A 57 17.65 0.30 26.28
CA LEU A 57 17.98 -0.82 25.42
C LEU A 57 16.73 -1.59 25.01
N MET A 58 15.78 -1.79 25.93
CA MET A 58 14.53 -2.49 25.67
C MET A 58 13.71 -1.83 24.55
N PHE A 59 13.52 -0.51 24.61
CA PHE A 59 12.80 0.21 23.55
C PHE A 59 13.55 0.22 22.22
N LEU A 60 14.88 0.22 22.25
CA LEU A 60 15.70 0.10 21.05
C LEU A 60 15.51 -1.26 20.38
N THR A 61 15.57 -2.35 21.15
CA THR A 61 15.31 -3.71 20.63
C THR A 61 13.88 -3.86 20.12
N ILE A 62 12.89 -3.28 20.80
CA ILE A 62 11.49 -3.27 20.35
C ILE A 62 11.36 -2.52 19.01
N GLY A 63 12.02 -1.36 18.85
CA GLY A 63 12.02 -0.60 17.60
C GLY A 63 12.57 -1.42 16.42
N VAL A 64 13.67 -2.14 16.62
CA VAL A 64 14.22 -3.05 15.59
C VAL A 64 13.22 -4.15 15.24
N LEU A 65 12.61 -4.79 16.24
CA LEU A 65 11.63 -5.84 16.01
C LEU A 65 10.40 -5.35 15.23
N ILE A 66 9.90 -4.15 15.52
CA ILE A 66 8.78 -3.54 14.78
C ILE A 66 9.14 -3.34 13.31
N ILE A 67 10.35 -2.84 13.03
CA ILE A 67 10.82 -2.62 11.65
C ILE A 67 10.99 -3.94 10.92
N VAL A 68 11.58 -4.95 11.55
CA VAL A 68 11.73 -6.28 10.95
C VAL A 68 10.37 -6.92 10.70
N ALA A 69 9.44 -6.85 11.65
CA ALA A 69 8.10 -7.43 11.52
C ALA A 69 7.25 -6.72 10.46
N SER A 70 7.36 -5.38 10.35
CA SER A 70 6.63 -4.60 9.35
C SER A 70 7.28 -4.68 7.97
N GLY A 71 8.61 -4.70 7.92
CA GLY A 71 9.40 -4.77 6.69
C GLY A 71 9.38 -6.15 6.04
N SER A 72 9.35 -7.22 6.84
CA SER A 72 9.25 -8.58 6.30
C SER A 72 7.94 -8.81 5.55
N LYS A 73 6.80 -8.24 6.01
CA LYS A 73 5.54 -8.27 5.26
C LYS A 73 5.68 -7.65 3.86
N SER A 74 6.45 -6.57 3.71
CA SER A 74 6.69 -5.93 2.41
C SER A 74 7.48 -6.77 1.42
N LEU A 75 8.40 -7.60 1.93
CA LEU A 75 9.30 -8.39 1.10
C LEU A 75 8.74 -9.79 0.83
N TRP A 76 7.87 -10.30 1.71
CA TRP A 76 7.24 -11.62 1.56
C TRP A 76 5.87 -11.59 0.90
N VAL A 77 5.09 -10.52 1.10
CA VAL A 77 3.93 -10.29 0.24
C VAL A 77 4.50 -9.79 -1.06
N LYS A 78 4.71 -10.71 -2.00
CA LYS A 78 4.84 -10.36 -3.41
C LYS A 78 3.64 -9.46 -3.66
N ASP A 79 3.87 -8.23 -4.12
CA ASP A 79 2.89 -7.55 -4.95
C ASP A 79 2.72 -8.45 -6.18
N GLU A 80 2.01 -9.57 -6.02
CA GLU A 80 1.05 -9.93 -7.03
C GLU A 80 0.20 -8.67 -7.11
N ILE A 81 0.56 -7.83 -8.09
CA ILE A 81 -0.44 -7.15 -8.88
C ILE A 81 -1.42 -8.27 -9.15
N ALA A 82 -2.46 -8.37 -8.31
CA ALA A 82 -3.61 -9.18 -8.63
C ALA A 82 -4.07 -8.49 -9.90
N VAL A 83 -3.63 -9.05 -11.03
CA VAL A 83 -4.16 -8.70 -12.31
C VAL A 83 -5.63 -8.93 -12.08
N ASP A 84 -6.35 -7.83 -11.92
CA ASP A 84 -7.73 -7.86 -11.53
C ASP A 84 -8.42 -8.49 -12.74
N THR A 85 -8.54 -9.81 -12.70
CA THR A 85 -9.02 -10.62 -13.82
C THR A 85 -10.41 -10.17 -14.21
N GLU A 86 -11.19 -9.64 -13.24
CA GLU A 86 -12.48 -9.00 -13.52
C GLU A 86 -12.30 -7.70 -14.32
N PHE A 87 -11.29 -6.87 -14.00
CA PHE A 87 -10.99 -5.67 -14.78
C PHE A 87 -10.55 -6.00 -16.21
N GLN A 88 -9.67 -7.00 -16.39
CA GLN A 88 -9.25 -7.43 -17.74
C GLN A 88 -10.41 -8.03 -18.54
N GLN A 89 -11.21 -8.91 -17.93
CA GLN A 89 -12.39 -9.48 -18.59
C GLN A 89 -13.39 -8.39 -18.98
N LYS A 90 -13.61 -7.40 -18.10
CA LYS A 90 -14.50 -6.26 -18.38
C LYS A 90 -13.95 -5.37 -19.50
N GLU A 91 -12.65 -5.16 -19.58
CA GLU A 91 -12.03 -4.41 -20.67
C GLU A 91 -12.16 -5.14 -22.01
N GLU A 92 -11.98 -6.47 -22.00
CA GLU A 92 -12.13 -7.31 -23.19
C GLU A 92 -13.59 -7.38 -23.66
N GLN A 93 -14.53 -7.61 -22.75
CA GLN A 93 -15.97 -7.56 -23.03
C GLN A 93 -16.41 -6.19 -23.57
N SER A 94 -15.94 -5.10 -22.96
CA SER A 94 -16.29 -3.75 -23.43
C SER A 94 -15.76 -3.44 -24.83
N LYS A 95 -14.61 -4.03 -25.21
CA LYS A 95 -14.09 -3.93 -26.58
C LYS A 95 -14.90 -4.77 -27.55
N GLU A 96 -15.29 -5.98 -27.15
CA GLU A 96 -16.10 -6.87 -27.98
C GLU A 96 -17.50 -6.29 -28.22
N GLU A 97 -18.16 -5.78 -27.18
CA GLU A 97 -19.44 -5.06 -27.26
C GLU A 97 -19.33 -3.83 -28.18
N ALA A 98 -18.28 -3.01 -28.04
CA ALA A 98 -18.08 -1.86 -28.92
C ALA A 98 -17.85 -2.25 -30.39
N ILE A 99 -17.19 -3.38 -30.66
CA ILE A 99 -17.03 -3.90 -32.03
C ILE A 99 -18.36 -4.39 -32.60
N GLU A 100 -19.20 -5.03 -31.77
CA GLU A 100 -20.52 -5.51 -32.18
C GLU A 100 -21.47 -4.36 -32.48
N GLU A 101 -21.51 -3.33 -31.62
CA GLU A 101 -22.26 -2.09 -31.87
C GLU A 101 -21.83 -1.40 -33.17
N LEU A 102 -20.53 -1.35 -33.46
CA LEU A 102 -20.02 -0.75 -34.70
C LEU A 102 -20.45 -1.54 -35.94
N LYS A 103 -20.49 -2.87 -35.88
CA LYS A 103 -20.95 -3.70 -36.99
C LYS A 103 -22.46 -3.59 -37.23
N GLU A 104 -23.23 -3.46 -36.15
CA GLU A 104 -24.67 -3.22 -36.25
C GLU A 104 -24.94 -1.88 -36.95
N ILE A 105 -24.23 -0.82 -36.55
CA ILE A 105 -24.30 0.49 -37.21
C ILE A 105 -23.88 0.41 -38.69
N GLU A 106 -22.81 -0.32 -39.02
CA GLU A 106 -22.36 -0.51 -40.41
C GLU A 106 -23.42 -1.24 -41.25
N SER A 107 -24.05 -2.29 -40.70
CA SER A 107 -25.13 -3.01 -41.38
C SER A 107 -26.38 -2.15 -41.58
N GLU A 108 -26.76 -1.32 -40.60
CA GLU A 108 -27.88 -0.39 -40.73
C GLU A 108 -27.61 0.68 -41.81
N LEU A 109 -26.35 1.14 -41.91
CA LEU A 109 -25.95 2.11 -42.93
C LEU A 109 -25.97 1.51 -44.34
N GLU A 110 -25.50 0.26 -44.51
CA GLU A 110 -25.57 -0.45 -45.79
C GLU A 110 -27.01 -0.66 -46.26
N GLU A 111 -27.94 -0.97 -45.36
CA GLU A 111 -29.36 -1.11 -45.67
C GLU A 111 -29.97 0.23 -46.13
N ILE A 112 -29.65 1.33 -45.43
CA ILE A 112 -30.12 2.67 -45.80
C ILE A 112 -29.53 3.13 -47.14
N GLU A 113 -28.25 2.83 -47.42
CA GLU A 113 -27.62 3.18 -48.69
C GLU A 113 -28.22 2.40 -49.87
N GLY A 114 -28.53 1.11 -49.66
CA GLY A 114 -29.26 0.28 -50.63
C GLY A 114 -30.66 0.81 -50.94
N ASP A 115 -31.42 1.21 -49.92
CA ASP A 115 -32.75 1.81 -50.07
C ASP A 115 -32.69 3.15 -50.83
N LEU A 116 -31.64 3.96 -50.62
CA LEU A 116 -31.44 5.23 -51.32
C LEU A 116 -31.07 5.04 -52.80
N GLU A 117 -30.22 4.05 -53.13
CA GLU A 117 -29.89 3.71 -54.52
C GLU A 117 -31.12 3.20 -55.30
N GLU A 118 -32.01 2.44 -54.65
CA GLU A 118 -33.24 1.96 -55.28
C GLU A 118 -34.19 3.12 -55.61
N ILE A 119 -34.32 4.10 -54.70
CA ILE A 119 -35.16 5.31 -54.88
C ILE A 119 -34.61 6.26 -55.97
N GLU A 120 -33.29 6.38 -56.13
CA GLU A 120 -32.70 7.20 -57.21
C GLU A 120 -32.77 6.53 -58.60
N SER A 121 -33.10 5.24 -58.66
CA SER A 121 -33.15 4.44 -59.91
C SER A 121 -34.53 4.34 -60.58
N GLU A 122 -35.61 4.80 -59.93
CA GLU A 122 -36.97 4.97 -60.49
C GLU A 122 -37.23 6.38 -61.06
#